data_AF-A0A969BU70-F1
#
_entry.id   AF-A0A969BU70-F1
#
_cell.length_a   1.000
_cell.length_b   1.000
_cell.length_c   1.000
_cell.angle_alpha   90.00
_cell.angle_beta   90.00
_cell.angle_gamma   90.00
#
_symmetry.space_group_name_H-M   'P 1'
#
loop_
_entity.id
_entity.type
_entity.pdbx_description
1 polymer ?
#
loop_
_entity_poly.entity_id
_entity_poly.type
_entity_poly.pdbx_seq_one_letter_code
_entity_poly.pdbx_strand_id
1 'polypeptide(L)'
;MTTRQETRQDGRELVLTTAWLCTNDVGEDYTMFVQLFDASNTQRKPQADGPINSLPVKWWRQGDVIVDERRLVLSDDIPPGAYAIKFGLYKPSTFERMPAFDADDKPLADDALKTEISLTPDP
;
A
#
# COMPACT_ATOMS: atom_id res chain seq x y z
N MET A 1 -1.32 12.79 -6.29
CA MET A 1 -1.92 12.44 -4.99
C MET A 1 -0.81 12.47 -3.95
N THR A 2 -1.14 12.79 -2.71
CA THR A 2 -0.26 12.53 -1.56
C THR A 2 -0.94 11.52 -0.64
N THR A 3 -0.19 10.83 0.21
CA THR A 3 -0.75 9.83 1.11
C THR A 3 -0.16 9.94 2.50
N ARG A 4 -0.97 9.63 3.50
CA ARG A 4 -0.53 9.29 4.86
C ARG A 4 -0.86 7.83 5.11
N GLN A 5 -0.02 7.16 5.89
CA GLN A 5 -0.16 5.75 6.15
C GLN A 5 0.13 5.41 7.61
N GLU A 6 -0.57 4.39 8.08
CA GLU A 6 -0.35 3.79 9.39
C GLU A 6 -0.39 2.27 9.25
N THR A 7 0.45 1.58 10.01
CA THR A 7 0.52 0.12 10.03
C THR A 7 0.34 -0.40 11.45
N ARG A 8 -0.40 -1.50 11.59
CA ARG A 8 -0.57 -2.21 12.87
C ARG A 8 -0.73 -3.70 12.64
N GLN A 9 -0.40 -4.49 13.65
CA GLN A 9 -0.75 -5.90 13.69
C GLN A 9 -1.99 -6.09 14.59
N ASP A 10 -2.97 -6.86 14.10
CA ASP A 10 -4.19 -7.25 14.80
C ASP A 10 -4.26 -8.79 14.78
N GLY A 11 -3.69 -9.42 15.81
CA GLY A 11 -3.47 -10.87 15.83
C GLY A 11 -2.65 -11.36 14.63
N ARG A 12 -3.31 -12.11 13.74
CA ARG A 12 -2.74 -12.68 12.51
C ARG A 12 -3.01 -11.83 11.26
N GLU A 13 -3.49 -10.61 11.43
CA GLU A 13 -3.67 -9.66 10.35
C GLU A 13 -2.69 -8.50 10.46
N LEU A 14 -2.05 -8.19 9.35
CA LEU A 14 -1.31 -6.94 9.19
C LEU A 14 -2.22 -5.93 8.51
N VAL A 15 -2.50 -4.82 9.20
CA VAL A 15 -3.40 -3.79 8.73
C VAL A 15 -2.61 -2.56 8.29
N LEU A 16 -2.80 -2.16 7.03
CA LEU A 16 -2.33 -0.89 6.47
C LEU A 16 -3.53 0.03 6.29
N THR A 17 -3.54 1.18 6.95
CA THR A 17 -4.51 2.25 6.69
C THR A 17 -3.82 3.34 5.88
N THR A 18 -4.46 3.79 4.80
CA THR A 18 -3.97 4.88 3.96
C THR A 18 -5.00 5.99 3.85
N ALA A 19 -4.56 7.24 3.78
CA ALA A 19 -5.37 8.43 3.56
C ALA A 19 -4.80 9.19 2.36
N TRP A 20 -5.49 9.11 1.22
CA TRP A 20 -5.07 9.70 -0.05
C TRP A 20 -5.69 11.07 -0.24
N LEU A 21 -4.87 12.11 -0.42
CA LEU A 21 -5.30 13.43 -0.86
C LEU A 21 -5.09 13.57 -2.37
N CYS A 22 -6.19 13.83 -3.08
CA CYS A 22 -6.16 14.09 -4.51
C CYS A 22 -5.66 15.50 -4.79
N THR A 23 -4.50 15.61 -5.43
CA THR A 23 -3.90 16.90 -5.76
C THR A 23 -4.38 17.44 -7.11
N ASN A 24 -4.94 16.58 -7.96
CA ASN A 24 -5.52 16.87 -9.27
C ASN A 24 -6.68 15.88 -9.53
N ASP A 25 -7.57 16.21 -10.47
CA ASP A 25 -8.53 15.25 -11.02
C ASP A 25 -7.78 14.08 -11.68
N VAL A 26 -8.18 12.84 -11.37
CA VAL A 26 -7.40 11.65 -11.78
C VAL A 26 -7.72 11.21 -13.21
N GLY A 27 -9.02 11.08 -13.54
CA GLY A 27 -9.48 10.74 -14.88
C GLY A 27 -9.18 9.30 -15.35
N GLU A 28 -8.37 8.54 -14.63
CA GLU A 28 -7.98 7.16 -14.95
C GLU A 28 -8.19 6.21 -13.74
N ASP A 29 -8.48 4.94 -14.03
CA ASP A 29 -8.64 3.94 -12.98
C ASP A 29 -7.28 3.34 -12.58
N TYR A 30 -7.11 3.17 -11.26
CA TYR A 30 -5.93 2.57 -10.65
C TYR A 30 -6.33 1.48 -9.67
N THR A 31 -5.47 0.46 -9.56
CA THR A 31 -5.53 -0.58 -8.54
C THR A 31 -4.42 -0.34 -7.54
N MET A 32 -4.73 -0.42 -6.25
CA MET A 32 -3.71 -0.39 -5.21
C MET A 32 -3.18 -1.79 -4.98
N PHE A 33 -1.86 -1.93 -4.91
CA PHE A 33 -1.18 -3.12 -4.45
C PHE A 33 -0.62 -2.91 -3.05
N VAL A 34 -0.54 -3.98 -2.27
CA VAL A 34 0.12 -4.01 -0.96
C VAL A 34 0.85 -5.33 -0.85
N GLN A 35 2.15 -5.29 -0.57
CA GLN A 35 3.02 -6.46 -0.58
C GLN A 35 3.91 -6.48 0.67
N LEU A 36 4.05 -7.65 1.28
CA LEU A 36 4.94 -7.87 2.42
C LEU A 36 6.32 -8.36 1.96
N PHE A 37 7.38 -7.80 2.52
CA PHE A 37 8.77 -8.18 2.26
C PHE A 37 9.48 -8.49 3.57
N ASP A 38 10.33 -9.52 3.58
CA ASP A 38 11.18 -9.81 4.72
C ASP A 38 12.45 -8.93 4.76
N ALA A 39 13.25 -9.09 5.82
CA ALA A 39 14.50 -8.36 6.02
C ALA A 39 15.55 -8.58 4.91
N SER A 40 15.43 -9.66 4.13
CA SER A 40 16.27 -9.93 2.95
C SER A 40 15.70 -9.33 1.66
N ASN A 41 14.66 -8.48 1.77
CA ASN A 41 13.94 -7.88 0.65
C ASN A 41 13.30 -8.93 -0.28
N THR A 42 12.95 -10.10 0.26
CA THR A 42 12.20 -11.14 -0.47
C THR A 42 10.71 -10.96 -0.23
N GLN A 43 9.94 -10.91 -1.32
CA GLN A 43 8.49 -10.80 -1.22
C GLN A 43 7.89 -12.08 -0.61
N ARG A 44 7.01 -11.91 0.37
CA ARG A 44 6.24 -12.98 1.00
C ARG A 44 4.87 -13.11 0.35
N LYS A 45 4.19 -14.23 0.61
CA LYS A 45 2.86 -14.52 0.06
C LYS A 45 1.77 -13.50 0.45
N PRO A 46 1.73 -12.97 1.69
CA PRO A 46 0.70 -11.99 2.05
C PRO A 46 0.76 -10.74 1.18
N GLN A 47 -0.35 -10.42 0.53
CA GLN A 47 -0.55 -9.24 -0.29
C GLN A 47 -2.04 -8.90 -0.39
N ALA A 48 -2.36 -7.66 -0.74
CA ALA A 48 -3.74 -7.19 -0.88
C ALA A 48 -3.87 -6.20 -2.04
N ASP A 49 -4.21 -6.72 -3.22
CA ASP A 49 -4.44 -5.95 -4.44
C ASP A 49 -5.94 -5.73 -4.67
N GLY A 50 -6.32 -4.52 -5.12
CA GLY A 50 -7.71 -4.21 -5.42
C GLY A 50 -8.04 -2.72 -5.55
N PRO A 51 -9.29 -2.39 -5.90
CA PRO A 51 -9.78 -1.01 -5.95
C PRO A 51 -9.65 -0.33 -4.58
N ILE A 52 -9.37 0.98 -4.58
CA ILE A 52 -9.25 1.75 -3.33
C ILE A 52 -10.65 2.09 -2.80
N ASN A 53 -10.95 1.69 -1.56
CA ASN A 53 -12.23 1.93 -0.88
C ASN A 53 -13.47 1.59 -1.73
N SER A 54 -13.36 0.59 -2.63
CA SER A 54 -14.40 0.20 -3.60
C SER A 54 -14.94 1.33 -4.48
N LEU A 55 -14.25 2.47 -4.55
CA LEU A 55 -14.61 3.62 -5.37
C LEU A 55 -13.64 3.72 -6.56
N PRO A 56 -14.13 3.71 -7.81
CA PRO A 56 -13.29 3.90 -8.98
C PRO A 56 -12.49 5.21 -8.88
N VAL A 57 -11.16 5.07 -8.92
CA VAL A 57 -10.20 6.16 -8.71
C VAL A 57 -10.36 7.25 -9.78
N LYS A 58 -10.83 6.90 -10.99
CA LYS A 58 -11.06 7.86 -12.08
C LYS A 58 -12.01 9.01 -11.74
N TRP A 59 -12.89 8.81 -10.75
CA TRP A 59 -13.88 9.81 -10.35
C TRP A 59 -13.37 10.77 -9.28
N TRP A 60 -12.19 10.51 -8.72
CA TRP A 60 -11.65 11.34 -7.67
C TRP A 60 -11.25 12.71 -8.23
N ARG A 61 -11.67 13.74 -7.52
CA ARG A 61 -11.47 15.16 -7.84
C ARG A 61 -10.37 15.73 -6.98
N GLN A 62 -9.75 16.80 -7.47
CA GLN A 62 -8.85 17.61 -6.64
C GLN A 62 -9.51 17.98 -5.30
N GLY A 63 -8.82 17.73 -4.20
CA GLY A 63 -9.28 17.99 -2.84
C GLY A 63 -9.96 16.80 -2.15
N ASP A 64 -10.32 15.74 -2.88
CA ASP A 64 -10.89 14.54 -2.28
C ASP A 64 -9.88 13.87 -1.33
N VAL A 65 -10.38 13.45 -0.17
CA VAL A 65 -9.62 12.66 0.81
C VAL A 65 -10.28 11.29 0.94
N ILE A 66 -9.55 10.24 0.55
CA ILE A 66 -10.06 8.88 0.54
C ILE A 66 -9.24 8.01 1.50
N VAL A 67 -9.93 7.40 2.47
CA VAL A 67 -9.33 6.46 3.42
C VAL A 67 -9.57 5.04 2.94
N ASP A 68 -8.54 4.19 3.02
CA ASP A 68 -8.61 2.77 2.65
C ASP A 68 -7.86 1.93 3.68
N GLU A 69 -8.47 0.83 4.11
CA GLU A 69 -7.88 -0.14 5.03
C GLU A 69 -7.63 -1.46 4.29
N ARG A 70 -6.37 -1.90 4.28
CA ARG A 70 -5.92 -3.15 3.67
C ARG A 70 -5.45 -4.12 4.74
N ARG A 71 -5.99 -5.34 4.69
CA ARG A 71 -5.66 -6.42 5.62
C ARG A 71 -4.88 -7.49 4.88
N LEU A 72 -3.69 -7.81 5.36
CA LEU A 72 -2.85 -8.90 4.89
C LEU A 72 -2.90 -10.00 5.94
N VAL A 73 -3.52 -11.13 5.59
CA VAL A 73 -3.55 -12.30 6.47
C VAL A 73 -2.16 -12.93 6.49
N LEU A 74 -1.57 -13.00 7.69
CA LEU A 74 -0.27 -13.62 7.92
C LEU A 74 -0.44 -15.13 8.00
N SER A 75 0.21 -15.86 7.10
CA SER A 75 0.23 -17.33 7.11
C SER A 75 1.22 -17.89 8.15
N ASP A 76 1.08 -19.15 8.53
CA ASP A 76 1.84 -19.77 9.64
C ASP A 76 3.35 -19.85 9.38
N ASP A 77 3.76 -19.73 8.12
CA ASP A 77 5.16 -19.65 7.69
C ASP A 77 5.77 -18.24 7.81
N ILE A 78 5.02 -17.26 8.33
CA ILE A 78 5.50 -15.90 8.60
C ILE A 78 5.92 -15.79 10.07
N PRO A 79 7.23 -15.92 10.38
CA PRO A 79 7.71 -15.79 11.75
C PRO A 79 7.66 -14.33 12.22
N PRO A 80 7.60 -14.08 13.54
CA PRO A 80 7.85 -12.77 14.12
C PRO A 80 9.21 -12.21 13.68
N GLY A 81 9.31 -10.88 13.55
CA GLY A 81 10.53 -10.22 13.10
C GLY A 81 10.27 -8.94 12.31
N ALA A 82 11.33 -8.39 11.72
CA ALA A 82 11.27 -7.17 10.92
C ALA A 82 10.82 -7.47 9.48
N TYR A 83 9.85 -6.70 9.01
CA TYR A 83 9.31 -6.74 7.65
C TYR A 83 9.08 -5.33 7.13
N ALA A 84 8.97 -5.24 5.82
CA ALA A 84 8.52 -4.04 5.13
C ALA A 84 7.22 -4.29 4.39
N ILE A 85 6.34 -3.29 4.41
CA ILE A 85 5.20 -3.21 3.50
C ILE A 85 5.59 -2.27 2.37
N LYS A 86 5.47 -2.74 1.12
CA LYS A 86 5.48 -1.88 -0.06
C LYS A 86 4.07 -1.75 -0.62
N PHE A 87 3.66 -0.53 -0.95
CA PHE A 87 2.35 -0.27 -1.55
C PHE A 87 2.40 0.90 -2.52
N GLY A 88 1.43 0.96 -3.40
CA GLY A 88 1.32 1.99 -4.43
C GLY A 88 0.17 1.68 -5.38
N LEU A 89 0.16 2.38 -6.51
CA LEU A 89 -0.91 2.28 -7.51
C LEU A 89 -0.36 1.77 -8.84
N TYR A 90 -1.17 1.03 -9.58
CA TYR A 90 -0.87 0.65 -10.96
C TYR A 90 -2.10 0.72 -11.84
N LYS A 91 -1.89 0.90 -13.14
CA LYS A 91 -2.95 0.86 -14.15
C LYS A 91 -3.34 -0.60 -14.40
N PRO A 92 -4.58 -1.02 -14.15
CA PRO A 92 -4.98 -2.43 -14.30
C PRO A 92 -4.89 -2.95 -15.74
N SER A 93 -4.92 -2.06 -16.74
CA SER A 93 -4.83 -2.41 -18.16
C SER A 93 -3.40 -2.69 -18.63
N THR A 94 -2.39 -2.08 -18.02
CA THR A 94 -0.98 -2.17 -18.46
C THR A 94 -0.04 -2.72 -17.40
N PHE A 95 -0.48 -2.81 -16.15
CA PHE A 95 0.35 -3.09 -14.97
C PHE A 95 1.47 -2.06 -14.72
N GLU A 96 1.44 -0.93 -15.42
CA GLU A 96 2.37 0.18 -15.21
C GLU A 96 2.08 0.84 -13.85
N ARG A 97 3.13 1.07 -13.07
CA ARG A 97 3.02 1.73 -11.77
C ARG A 97 2.84 3.23 -11.94
N MET A 98 2.02 3.82 -11.08
CA MET A 98 1.89 5.27 -11.01
C MET A 98 3.17 5.84 -10.41
N PRO A 99 3.86 6.79 -11.07
CA PRO A 99 5.06 7.39 -10.54
C PRO A 99 4.89 7.90 -9.11
N ALA A 100 5.81 7.53 -8.23
CA ALA A 100 5.78 7.92 -6.83
C ALA A 100 7.05 8.67 -6.44
N PHE A 101 6.91 9.69 -5.59
CA PHE A 101 7.99 10.59 -5.21
C PHE A 101 8.01 10.74 -3.68
N ASP A 102 9.19 11.02 -3.13
CA ASP A 102 9.33 11.43 -1.73
C ASP A 102 9.00 12.92 -1.53
N ALA A 103 9.21 13.43 -0.31
CA ALA A 103 8.92 14.82 0.03
C ALA A 103 9.84 15.84 -0.67
N ASP A 104 10.97 15.40 -1.24
CA ASP A 104 11.95 16.21 -1.95
C ASP A 104 11.81 16.07 -3.48
N ASP A 105 10.66 15.59 -3.96
CA ASP A 105 10.34 15.31 -5.38
C ASP A 105 11.29 14.29 -6.04
N LYS A 106 11.96 13.45 -5.25
CA LYS A 106 12.81 12.39 -5.78
C LYS A 106 11.98 11.13 -6.05
N PRO A 107 12.15 10.48 -7.22
CA PRO A 107 11.45 9.23 -7.52
C PRO A 107 11.74 8.14 -6.48
N LEU A 108 10.70 7.45 -6.04
CA LEU A 108 10.79 6.29 -5.19
C LEU A 108 11.15 5.04 -6.00
N ALA A 109 11.89 4.13 -5.39
CA ALA A 109 12.17 2.83 -6.00
C ALA A 109 10.88 2.04 -6.21
N ASP A 110 10.76 1.37 -7.36
CA ASP A 110 9.59 0.60 -7.77
C ASP A 110 8.26 1.38 -7.76
N ASP A 111 8.32 2.72 -7.80
CA ASP A 111 7.16 3.61 -7.68
C ASP A 111 6.24 3.24 -6.50
N ALA A 112 6.86 2.88 -5.37
CA ALA A 112 6.19 2.34 -4.21
C ALA A 112 6.60 3.08 -2.94
N LEU A 113 5.62 3.36 -2.08
CA LEU A 113 5.88 3.72 -0.70
C LEU A 113 6.31 2.47 0.07
N LYS A 114 7.23 2.66 1.01
CA LYS A 114 7.74 1.61 1.91
C LYS A 114 7.54 2.04 3.35
N THR A 115 7.06 1.14 4.19
CA THR A 115 6.98 1.33 5.64
C THR A 115 7.41 0.05 6.35
N GLU A 116 8.18 0.20 7.44
CA GLU A 116 8.70 -0.92 8.21
C GLU A 116 7.71 -1.30 9.32
N ILE A 117 7.63 -2.59 9.65
CA ILE A 117 6.86 -3.12 10.76
C ILE A 117 7.58 -4.31 11.40
N SER A 118 7.52 -4.38 12.74
CA SER A 118 7.98 -5.54 13.50
C SER A 118 6.77 -6.40 13.85
N LEU A 119 6.69 -7.60 13.28
CA LEU A 119 5.65 -8.57 13.61
C LEU A 119 5.96 -9.24 14.94
N THR A 120 4.97 -9.29 15.81
CA THR A 120 5.01 -9.99 17.10
C THR A 120 4.35 -11.38 16.97
N PRO A 121 4.66 -12.31 17.89
CA PRO A 121 3.91 -13.57 18.01
C PRO A 121 2.41 -13.32 18.18
N ASP A 122 1.61 -14.32 17.81
CA ASP A 122 0.18 -14.38 18.16
C ASP A 122 0.08 -14.41 19.71
N PRO A 123 -0.76 -13.57 20.34
CA PRO A 123 -0.94 -13.55 21.80
C PRO A 123 -1.38 -14.88 22.42
#